data_AF-A0A6N6ZL60-F1
#
_entry.id   AF-A0A6N6ZL60-F1
#
_cell.length_a   1.000
_cell.length_b   1.000
_cell.length_c   1.000
_cell.angle_alpha   90.00
_cell.angle_beta   90.00
_cell.angle_gamma   90.00
#
_symmetry.space_group_name_H-M   'P 1'
#
loop_
_entity.id
_entity.type
_entity.pdbx_description
1 polymer ?
#
loop_
_entity_poly.entity_id
_entity_poly.type
_entity_poly.pdbx_seq_one_letter_code
_entity_poly.pdbx_strand_id
1 'polypeptide(L)'
;MERLRHVTRRALEHCTKQEKEQTLVGLQHLRNGLDYQRMPEIALGLGRIYQYCETAVQEENWGEAVRMLAGLDAIWDQLEKKKRKGA
;
A
#
# COMPACT_ATOMS: atom_id res chain seq x y z
N MET A 1 10.80 -2.03 -6.08
CA MET A 1 10.74 -2.02 -4.59
C MET A 1 10.68 -0.59 -4.10
N GLU A 2 11.72 0.22 -4.31
CA GLU A 2 11.78 1.62 -3.85
C GLU A 2 10.59 2.48 -4.32
N ARG A 3 10.16 2.28 -5.58
CA ARG A 3 8.97 2.95 -6.15
C ARG A 3 7.64 2.53 -5.50
N LEU A 4 7.49 1.26 -5.13
CA LEU A 4 6.26 0.74 -4.50
C LEU A 4 6.11 1.27 -3.08
N ARG A 5 7.20 1.22 -2.31
CA ARG A 5 7.24 1.77 -0.96
C ARG A 5 6.98 3.28 -0.95
N HIS A 6 7.59 4.02 -1.87
CA HIS A 6 7.35 5.46 -1.97
C HIS A 6 5.87 5.79 -2.20
N VAL A 7 5.18 5.05 -3.08
CA VAL A 7 3.74 5.24 -3.33
C VAL A 7 2.91 4.83 -2.11
N THR A 8 3.25 3.71 -1.44
CA THR A 8 2.57 3.29 -0.19
C THR A 8 2.69 4.35 0.91
N ARG A 9 3.88 4.95 1.07
CA ARG A 9 4.10 6.02 2.06
C ARG A 9 3.28 7.27 1.75
N ARG A 10 3.23 7.70 0.49
CA ARG A 10 2.38 8.86 0.10
C ARG A 10 0.90 8.57 0.32
N ALA A 11 0.43 7.38 -0.06
CA ALA A 11 -0.96 6.97 0.20
C ALA A 11 -1.26 6.97 1.71
N LEU A 12 -0.33 6.51 2.55
CA LEU A 12 -0.45 6.55 4.00
C LEU A 12 -0.48 7.98 4.56
N GLU A 13 0.38 8.87 4.06
CA GLU A 13 0.40 10.28 4.45
C GLU A 13 -0.94 10.97 4.14
N HIS A 14 -1.46 10.79 2.93
CA HIS A 14 -2.77 11.31 2.53
C HIS A 14 -3.91 10.68 3.35
N CYS A 15 -3.85 9.38 3.61
CA CYS A 15 -4.85 8.66 4.41
C CYS A 15 -4.88 9.16 5.86
N THR A 16 -3.71 9.45 6.45
CA THR A 16 -3.57 10.00 7.80
C THR A 16 -4.16 11.40 7.91
N LYS A 17 -4.09 12.19 6.83
CA LYS A 17 -4.71 13.51 6.72
C LYS A 17 -6.18 13.47 6.28
N GLN A 18 -6.74 12.27 6.08
CA GLN A 18 -8.10 12.05 5.58
C GLN A 18 -8.36 12.71 4.20
N GLU A 19 -7.32 12.83 3.39
CA GLU A 19 -7.38 13.36 2.03
C GLU A 19 -7.89 12.24 1.10
N LYS A 20 -9.23 12.10 1.01
CA LYS A 20 -9.92 10.97 0.36
C LYS A 20 -9.47 10.72 -1.06
N GLU A 21 -9.54 11.74 -1.91
CA GLU A 21 -9.26 11.61 -3.33
C GLU A 21 -7.80 11.21 -3.58
N GLN A 22 -6.86 11.86 -2.89
CA GLN A 22 -5.43 11.59 -2.97
C GLN A 22 -5.10 10.18 -2.46
N THR A 23 -5.79 9.73 -1.39
CA THR A 23 -5.65 8.38 -0.85
C THR A 23 -6.10 7.34 -1.87
N LEU A 24 -7.29 7.52 -2.47
CA LEU A 24 -7.83 6.61 -3.48
C LEU A 24 -6.96 6.56 -4.74
N VAL A 25 -6.47 7.71 -5.21
CA VAL A 25 -5.52 7.77 -6.34
C VAL A 25 -4.23 7.00 -6.01
N GLY A 26 -3.69 7.16 -4.80
CA GLY A 26 -2.53 6.41 -4.33
C GLY A 26 -2.77 4.89 -4.33
N LEU A 27 -3.91 4.44 -3.81
CA LEU A 27 -4.32 3.03 -3.79
C LEU A 27 -4.50 2.45 -5.19
N GLN A 28 -5.11 3.22 -6.10
CA GLN A 28 -5.28 2.84 -7.49
C GLN A 28 -3.92 2.67 -8.21
N HIS A 29 -2.97 3.58 -7.97
CA HIS A 29 -1.61 3.46 -8.50
C HIS A 29 -0.90 2.20 -7.99
N LEU A 30 -1.08 1.85 -6.71
CA LEU A 30 -0.52 0.63 -6.14
C LEU A 30 -1.10 -0.63 -6.79
N ARG A 31 -2.42 -0.67 -7.00
CA ARG A 31 -3.10 -1.78 -7.69
C ARG A 31 -2.65 -1.94 -9.14
N ASN A 32 -2.56 -0.84 -9.87
CA ASN A 32 -2.11 -0.86 -11.28
C ASN A 32 -0.64 -1.27 -11.42
N GLY A 33 0.16 -1.08 -10.37
CA GLY A 33 1.56 -1.50 -10.33
C GLY A 33 1.78 -2.98 -10.01
N LEU A 34 0.74 -3.78 -9.78
CA LEU A 34 0.85 -5.20 -9.44
C LEU A 34 1.16 -6.05 -10.68
N ASP A 35 2.19 -6.89 -10.56
CA ASP A 35 2.62 -7.82 -11.61
C ASP A 35 1.99 -9.21 -11.39
N TYR A 36 0.80 -9.39 -11.96
CA TYR A 36 0.05 -10.65 -11.89
C TYR A 36 0.66 -11.77 -12.74
N GLN A 37 1.54 -11.46 -13.70
CA GLN A 37 2.17 -12.47 -14.55
C GLN A 37 3.35 -13.13 -13.85
N ARG A 38 4.18 -12.32 -13.18
CA ARG A 38 5.41 -12.80 -12.55
C ARG A 38 5.19 -13.34 -11.13
N MET A 39 4.27 -12.74 -10.36
CA MET A 39 4.01 -13.11 -8.97
C MET A 39 2.50 -13.09 -8.67
N PRO A 40 1.71 -14.00 -9.28
CA PRO A 40 0.25 -13.96 -9.21
C PRO A 40 -0.30 -14.00 -7.78
N GLU A 41 0.26 -14.84 -6.91
CA GLU A 41 -0.22 -15.02 -5.53
C GLU A 41 0.02 -13.77 -4.67
N ILE A 42 1.20 -13.17 -4.78
CA ILE A 42 1.55 -11.94 -4.06
C ILE A 42 0.73 -10.77 -4.61
N ALA A 43 0.58 -10.68 -5.93
CA ALA A 43 -0.22 -9.66 -6.58
C ALA A 43 -1.70 -9.74 -6.14
N LEU A 44 -2.28 -10.94 -6.10
CA LEU A 44 -3.64 -11.15 -5.60
C LEU A 44 -3.79 -10.74 -4.12
N GLY A 45 -2.84 -11.13 -3.27
CA GLY A 45 -2.86 -10.77 -1.86
C GLY A 45 -2.80 -9.26 -1.64
N LEU A 46 -1.84 -8.58 -2.30
CA LEU A 46 -1.70 -7.13 -2.23
C LEU A 46 -2.92 -6.40 -2.82
N GLY A 47 -3.45 -6.89 -3.95
CA GLY A 47 -4.64 -6.33 -4.58
C GLY A 47 -5.85 -6.32 -3.64
N ARG A 48 -6.06 -7.40 -2.89
CA ARG A 48 -7.12 -7.48 -1.87
C ARG A 48 -6.90 -6.52 -0.72
N ILE A 49 -5.66 -6.36 -0.24
CA ILE A 49 -5.33 -5.39 0.81
C ILE A 49 -5.64 -3.97 0.33
N TYR A 50 -5.21 -3.60 -0.87
CA TYR A 50 -5.47 -2.26 -1.40
C TYR A 50 -6.96 -2.00 -1.58
N GLN A 51 -7.71 -2.97 -2.10
CA GLN A 51 -9.16 -2.86 -2.23
C GLN A 51 -9.85 -2.73 -0.86
N TYR A 52 -9.38 -3.45 0.16
CA TYR A 52 -9.88 -3.29 1.52
C TYR A 52 -9.64 -1.88 2.07
N CYS A 53 -8.45 -1.32 1.85
CA CYS A 53 -8.17 0.07 2.20
C CYS A 53 -9.06 1.06 1.44
N GLU A 54 -9.35 0.83 0.16
CA GLU A 54 -10.26 1.66 -0.64
C GLU A 54 -11.67 1.65 -0.03
N THR A 55 -12.19 0.47 0.32
CA THR A 55 -13.49 0.33 0.98
C THR A 55 -13.51 1.05 2.33
N ALA A 56 -12.49 0.84 3.18
CA ALA A 56 -12.39 1.53 4.46
C ALA A 56 -12.37 3.05 4.32
N VAL A 57 -11.65 3.60 3.32
CA VAL A 57 -11.63 5.03 2.99
C VAL A 57 -12.99 5.52 2.47
N GLN A 58 -13.69 4.72 1.66
CA GLN A 58 -15.02 5.05 1.17
C GLN A 58 -16.05 5.15 2.30
N GLU A 59 -15.97 4.23 3.25
CA GLU A 59 -16.79 4.15 4.48
C GLU A 59 -16.33 5.12 5.59
N GLU A 60 -15.32 5.97 5.32
CA GLU A 60 -14.73 6.91 6.30
C GLU A 60 -14.13 6.23 7.53
N ASN A 61 -13.84 4.94 7.44
CA ASN A 61 -13.08 4.18 8.43
C ASN A 61 -11.58 4.40 8.25
N TRP A 62 -11.15 5.64 8.45
CA TRP A 62 -9.75 6.06 8.28
C TRP A 62 -8.79 5.31 9.19
N GLY A 63 -9.19 5.00 10.42
CA GLY A 63 -8.33 4.30 11.38
C GLY A 63 -7.92 2.92 10.89
N GLU A 64 -8.84 2.20 10.25
CA GLU A 64 -8.56 0.89 9.67
C GLU A 64 -7.65 1.00 8.43
N ALA A 65 -7.96 1.92 7.53
CA ALA A 65 -7.15 2.16 6.34
C ALA A 65 -5.70 2.56 6.69
N VAL A 66 -5.52 3.42 7.69
CA VAL A 66 -4.20 3.84 8.20
C VAL A 66 -3.45 2.66 8.81
N ARG A 67 -4.11 1.84 9.65
CA ARG A 67 -3.47 0.64 10.24
C ARG A 67 -2.95 -0.31 9.17
N MET A 68 -3.77 -0.60 8.16
CA MET A 68 -3.40 -1.51 7.08
C MET A 68 -2.24 -0.96 6.23
N LEU A 69 -2.31 0.31 5.84
CA LEU A 69 -1.25 0.96 5.06
C LEU A 69 0.07 1.09 5.84
N ALA A 70 0.00 1.39 7.14
CA ALA A 70 1.17 1.46 8.00
C ALA A 70 1.84 0.09 8.18
N GLY A 71 1.04 -0.97 8.36
CA GLY A 71 1.56 -2.35 8.40
C GLY A 71 2.27 -2.72 7.10
N LEU A 72 1.73 -2.30 5.96
CA LEU A 72 2.36 -2.52 4.66
C LEU A 72 3.69 -1.77 4.49
N ASP A 73 3.76 -0.47 4.85
CA ASP A 73 5.02 0.30 4.79
C ASP A 73 6.10 -0.34 5.69
N ALA A 74 5.72 -0.83 6.86
CA ALA A 74 6.63 -1.53 7.76
C ALA A 74 7.20 -2.82 7.14
N ILE A 75 6.37 -3.62 6.46
CA ILE A 75 6.83 -4.81 5.73
C ILE A 75 7.81 -4.42 4.62
N TRP A 76 7.49 -3.38 3.83
CA TRP A 76 8.38 -2.90 2.77
C TRP A 76 9.73 -2.41 3.33
N ASP A 77 9.73 -1.68 4.44
CA ASP A 77 10.94 -1.23 5.13
C ASP A 77 11.80 -2.41 5.60
N GLN A 78 11.20 -3.45 6.16
CA GLN A 78 11.91 -4.66 6.57
C GLN A 78 12.54 -5.39 5.38
N LEU A 79 11.82 -5.52 4.27
CA LEU A 79 12.32 -6.17 3.05
C LEU A 79 13.49 -5.38 2.42
N GLU A 80 13.41 -4.06 2.38
CA GLU A 80 14.52 -3.21 1.92
C GLU A 80 15.75 -3.33 2.82
N LYS A 81 15.56 -3.32 4.14
CA LYS A 81 16.64 -3.51 5.12
C LYS A 81 17.31 -4.89 4.96
N LYS A 82 16.54 -5.96 4.74
CA LYS A 82 17.09 -7.30 4.47
C LYS A 82 17.92 -7.33 3.19
N LYS A 83 17.42 -6.72 2.11
CA LYS A 83 18.14 -6.64 0.83
C LYS A 83 19.50 -5.94 0.98
N ARG A 84 19.59 -4.87 1.77
CA ARG A 84 20.84 -4.13 2.01
C ARG A 84 21.87 -4.88 2.85
N LYS A 85 21.45 -5.84 3.68
CA LYS A 85 22.35 -6.64 4.54
C LYS A 85 22.89 -7.90 3.86
N GLY A 86 22.26 -8.34 2.78
CA GLY A 86 22.67 -9.51 2.00
C GLY A 86 23.33 -9.18 0.66
N ALA A 87 23.62 -7.90 0.41
CA ALA A 87 24.38 -7.39 -0.73
C ALA A 87 25.74 -6.88 -0.22
#